data_AF-A0A2V5KHQ8-F1
#
_entry.id   AF-A0A2V5KHQ8-F1
#
_cell.length_a   1.000
_cell.length_b   1.000
_cell.length_c   1.000
_cell.angle_alpha   90.00
_cell.angle_beta   90.00
_cell.angle_gamma   90.00
#
_symmetry.space_group_name_H-M   'P 1'
#
loop_
_entity.id
_entity.type
_entity.pdbx_description
1 polymer ?
#
loop_
_entity_poly.entity_id
_entity_poly.type
_entity_poly.pdbx_seq_one_letter_code
_entity_poly.pdbx_strand_id
1 'polypeptide(L)'
;MSPTTLTVSPASGTYGGTVNLSATLTSSGSPVSGKTINFTLNGNPVGSAITNGSGVATKTGASLSGIYPGFYPSGVGASFAGDSSYSPSSGIASLTVVYGTCTGPNPPGGVILPPINTDGSSVFKSNNDRTIPVKFTVCDANGNPISDPNAAFLNGCCGSITMLTRTRGTVDNVNADGTTDIPDVAFHFVGDHWQFNLVTKNLDAGFTYTFQINLKFGAIQFTVAVK
;
A
#
# COMPACT_ATOMS: atom_id res chain seq x y z
N MET A 1 42.50 10.04 11.07
CA MET A 1 41.13 9.54 11.23
C MET A 1 40.95 8.34 10.32
N SER A 2 40.39 7.24 10.83
CA SER A 2 40.18 6.00 10.07
C SER A 2 38.88 6.09 9.26
N PRO A 3 38.85 5.69 7.98
CA PRO A 3 37.64 5.69 7.19
C PRO A 3 36.60 4.72 7.76
N THR A 4 35.32 5.10 7.67
CA THR A 4 34.21 4.26 8.10
C THR A 4 33.27 3.93 6.95
N THR A 5 32.58 2.81 7.08
CA THR A 5 31.49 2.39 6.19
C THR A 5 30.22 2.28 7.03
N LEU A 6 29.17 3.00 6.61
CA LEU A 6 27.83 2.92 7.22
C LEU A 6 26.88 2.22 6.27
N THR A 7 26.53 0.97 6.60
CA THR A 7 25.58 0.17 5.81
C THR A 7 24.20 0.29 6.43
N VAL A 8 23.21 0.76 5.66
CA VAL A 8 21.82 0.93 6.11
C VAL A 8 20.99 -0.25 5.66
N SER A 9 20.13 -0.76 6.54
CA SER A 9 19.21 -1.85 6.21
C SER A 9 17.92 -1.29 5.62
N PRO A 10 17.34 -1.95 4.58
CA PRO A 10 15.98 -1.67 4.15
C PRO A 10 14.98 -1.83 5.30
N ALA A 11 13.90 -1.06 5.25
CA ALA A 11 12.85 -1.10 6.26
C ALA A 11 11.47 -1.23 5.62
N SER A 12 10.55 -1.89 6.30
CA SER A 12 9.15 -1.97 5.90
C SER A 12 8.21 -1.74 7.07
N GLY A 13 7.10 -1.07 6.82
CA GLY A 13 6.08 -0.82 7.82
C GLY A 13 4.73 -0.50 7.22
N THR A 14 3.73 -0.38 8.08
CA THR A 14 2.35 -0.16 7.67
C THR A 14 2.01 1.34 7.70
N TYR A 15 1.20 1.79 6.74
CA TYR A 15 0.72 3.17 6.66
C TYR A 15 0.09 3.65 7.97
N GLY A 16 0.49 4.84 8.45
CA GLY A 16 0.04 5.39 9.73
C GLY A 16 0.66 4.74 10.97
N GLY A 17 1.50 3.71 10.81
CA GLY A 17 2.18 3.01 11.89
C GLY A 17 3.60 3.53 12.18
N THR A 18 4.45 2.62 12.65
CA THR A 18 5.87 2.89 12.90
C THR A 18 6.76 1.82 12.29
N VAL A 19 8.03 2.15 12.09
CA VAL A 19 9.05 1.25 11.56
C VAL A 19 10.33 1.29 12.41
N ASN A 20 11.06 0.17 12.45
CA ASN A 20 12.38 0.11 13.05
C ASN A 20 13.46 0.30 11.96
N LEU A 21 14.44 1.14 12.24
CA LEU A 21 15.55 1.45 11.34
C LEU A 21 16.85 0.91 11.93
N SER A 22 17.72 0.38 11.09
CA SER A 22 19.05 -0.09 11.50
C SER A 22 20.14 0.32 10.53
N ALA A 23 21.31 0.61 11.09
CA ALA A 23 22.53 0.81 10.32
C ALA A 23 23.72 0.22 11.07
N THR A 24 24.68 -0.32 10.32
CA THR A 24 25.90 -0.94 10.84
C THR A 24 27.09 -0.08 10.46
N LEU A 25 27.82 0.41 11.47
CA LEU A 25 29.04 1.19 11.31
C LEU A 25 30.27 0.28 11.48
N THR A 26 31.16 0.30 10.49
CA THR A 26 32.43 -0.43 10.52
C THR A 26 33.61 0.47 10.14
N SER A 27 34.81 0.09 10.57
CA SER A 27 36.09 0.68 10.16
C SER A 27 37.05 -0.45 9.85
N SER A 28 37.61 -0.48 8.64
CA SER A 28 38.51 -1.56 8.19
C SER A 28 37.95 -2.97 8.44
N GLY A 29 36.64 -3.15 8.26
CA GLY A 29 35.93 -4.41 8.48
C GLY A 29 35.60 -4.75 9.94
N SER A 30 36.05 -3.95 10.92
CA SER A 30 35.73 -4.14 12.34
C SER A 30 34.54 -3.27 12.76
N PRO A 31 33.63 -3.77 13.62
CA PRO A 31 32.51 -2.98 14.12
C PRO A 31 32.97 -1.81 14.99
N VAL A 32 32.30 -0.66 14.85
CA VAL A 32 32.59 0.54 15.66
C VAL A 32 31.43 0.81 16.60
N SER A 33 31.64 0.58 17.90
CA SER A 33 30.64 0.73 18.96
C SER A 33 30.64 2.13 19.59
N GLY A 34 29.54 2.47 20.27
CA GLY A 34 29.41 3.71 21.03
C GLY A 34 29.29 4.99 20.19
N LYS A 35 28.96 4.88 18.90
CA LYS A 35 28.84 6.02 17.98
C LYS A 35 27.39 6.36 17.73
N THR A 36 27.09 7.66 17.68
CA THR A 36 25.74 8.16 17.39
C THR A 36 25.52 8.15 15.88
N ILE A 37 24.45 7.49 15.46
CA ILE A 37 23.96 7.45 14.08
C ILE A 37 22.64 8.19 14.00
N ASN A 38 22.56 9.22 13.18
CA ASN A 38 21.33 9.94 12.90
C ASN A 38 20.57 9.25 11.78
N PHE A 39 19.24 9.13 11.91
CA PHE A 39 18.37 8.49 10.93
C PHE A 39 17.40 9.49 10.30
N THR A 40 17.07 9.25 9.04
CA THR A 40 16.06 10.01 8.30
C THR A 40 15.08 9.09 7.56
N LEU A 41 13.83 9.52 7.42
CA LEU A 41 12.85 8.93 6.51
C LEU A 41 12.51 9.93 5.40
N ASN A 42 12.71 9.56 4.14
CA ASN A 42 12.56 10.44 2.97
C ASN A 42 13.26 11.80 3.16
N GLY A 43 14.46 11.79 3.76
CA GLY A 43 15.25 12.99 4.07
C GLY A 43 14.86 13.75 5.35
N ASN A 44 13.72 13.42 5.98
CA ASN A 44 13.29 14.05 7.23
C ASN A 44 13.93 13.37 8.45
N PRO A 45 14.55 14.10 9.40
CA PRO A 45 15.11 13.53 10.62
C PRO A 45 14.08 12.81 11.49
N VAL A 46 14.38 11.58 11.90
CA VAL A 46 13.52 10.76 12.79
C VAL A 46 14.21 10.34 14.09
N GLY A 47 15.31 11.02 14.42
CA GLY A 47 16.10 10.79 15.63
C GLY A 47 17.40 10.02 15.37
N SER A 48 18.01 9.52 16.43
CA SER A 48 19.30 8.85 16.39
C SER A 48 19.33 7.59 17.27
N ALA A 49 20.35 6.75 17.07
CA ALA A 49 20.65 5.61 17.93
C ALA A 49 22.16 5.41 18.07
N ILE A 50 22.58 4.72 19.13
CA ILE A 50 24.00 4.44 19.41
C ILE A 50 24.37 3.05 18.90
N THR A 51 25.53 2.91 18.27
CA THR A 51 26.03 1.61 17.82
C THR A 51 26.37 0.71 19.02
N ASN A 52 25.86 -0.51 19.01
CA ASN A 52 26.17 -1.53 20.02
C ASN A 52 27.55 -2.17 19.80
N GLY A 53 27.89 -3.22 20.55
CA GLY A 53 29.16 -3.95 20.42
C GLY A 53 29.40 -4.57 19.04
N SER A 54 28.35 -4.80 18.26
CA SER A 54 28.41 -5.29 16.87
C SER A 54 28.42 -4.15 15.84
N GLY A 55 28.54 -2.88 16.27
CA GLY A 55 28.52 -1.72 15.40
C GLY A 55 27.12 -1.35 14.88
N VAL A 56 26.06 -1.97 15.42
CA VAL A 56 24.68 -1.77 14.94
C VAL A 56 23.98 -0.70 15.76
N ALA A 57 23.51 0.36 15.12
CA ALA A 57 22.59 1.34 15.69
C ALA A 57 21.16 1.00 15.26
N THR A 58 20.22 0.92 16.21
CA THR A 58 18.80 0.62 15.93
C THR A 58 17.91 1.72 16.48
N LYS A 59 17.19 2.43 15.59
CA LYS A 59 16.15 3.38 15.97
C LYS A 59 14.79 2.70 15.86
N THR A 60 14.15 2.46 17.00
CA THR A 60 12.81 1.87 17.05
C THR A 60 11.71 2.92 16.95
N GLY A 61 10.55 2.51 16.43
CA GLY A 61 9.34 3.33 16.47
C GLY A 61 9.43 4.65 15.70
N ALA A 62 10.14 4.69 14.56
CA ALA A 62 10.10 5.84 13.67
C ALA A 62 8.70 5.95 13.03
N SER A 63 8.04 7.10 13.15
CA SER A 63 6.68 7.29 12.65
C SER A 63 6.63 7.26 11.13
N LEU A 64 5.63 6.56 10.57
CA LEU A 64 5.27 6.58 9.15
C LEU A 64 4.09 7.52 8.86
N SER A 65 3.67 8.33 9.83
CA SER A 65 2.63 9.33 9.63
C SER A 65 3.03 10.30 8.51
N GLY A 66 2.13 10.51 7.55
CA GLY A 66 2.38 11.36 6.38
C GLY A 66 3.24 10.73 5.28
N ILE A 67 3.70 9.47 5.44
CA ILE A 67 4.37 8.73 4.38
C ILE A 67 3.35 7.76 3.78
N TYR A 68 2.87 8.05 2.57
CA TYR A 68 1.88 7.23 1.89
C TYR A 68 2.37 5.80 1.59
N PRO A 69 1.46 4.84 1.36
CA PRO A 69 1.84 3.51 0.86
C PRO A 69 2.67 3.64 -0.41
N GLY A 70 3.71 2.82 -0.55
CA GLY A 70 4.64 2.95 -1.66
C GLY A 70 6.00 2.32 -1.44
N PHE A 71 6.77 2.24 -2.52
CA PHE A 71 8.18 1.86 -2.48
C PHE A 71 9.06 3.11 -2.68
N TYR A 72 9.94 3.36 -1.71
CA TYR A 72 10.85 4.49 -1.68
C TYR A 72 12.29 3.96 -1.74
N PRO A 73 12.95 3.92 -2.92
CA PRO A 73 14.25 3.27 -3.10
C PRO A 73 15.36 3.83 -2.19
N SER A 74 15.26 5.10 -1.81
CA SER A 74 16.18 5.83 -0.93
C SER A 74 15.48 6.34 0.35
N GLY A 75 14.39 5.69 0.75
CA GLY A 75 13.51 6.20 1.80
C GLY A 75 14.07 6.12 3.21
N VAL A 76 15.08 5.29 3.48
CA VAL A 76 15.81 5.27 4.76
C VAL A 76 17.19 5.88 4.54
N GLY A 77 17.55 6.85 5.38
CA GLY A 77 18.90 7.42 5.42
C GLY A 77 19.51 7.28 6.80
N ALA A 78 20.84 7.14 6.85
CA ALA A 78 21.59 7.22 8.10
C ALA A 78 22.90 7.97 7.90
N SER A 79 23.35 8.70 8.93
CA SER A 79 24.61 9.42 8.91
C SER A 79 25.38 9.34 10.22
N PHE A 80 26.69 9.20 10.09
CA PHE A 80 27.67 9.33 11.15
C PHE A 80 28.53 10.57 10.87
N ALA A 81 28.55 11.52 11.81
CA ALA A 81 29.25 12.79 11.65
C ALA A 81 30.78 12.70 11.72
N GLY A 82 31.32 11.53 12.10
CA GLY A 82 32.73 11.39 12.42
C GLY A 82 33.06 11.87 13.84
N ASP A 83 34.30 11.61 14.25
CA ASP A 83 34.92 12.11 15.48
C ASP A 83 36.44 12.22 15.31
N SER A 84 37.20 12.45 16.39
CA SER A 84 38.67 12.56 16.33
C SER A 84 39.37 11.28 15.82
N SER A 85 38.72 10.13 15.94
CA SER A 85 39.27 8.81 15.60
C SER A 85 38.78 8.32 14.24
N TYR A 86 37.53 8.59 13.87
CA TYR A 86 36.84 8.02 12.72
C TYR A 86 36.27 9.09 11.78
N SER A 87 36.48 8.91 10.48
CA SER A 87 35.92 9.78 9.45
C SER A 87 34.40 9.64 9.33
N PRO A 88 33.66 10.70 8.94
CA PRO A 88 32.23 10.64 8.69
C PRO A 88 31.88 9.64 7.57
N SER A 89 30.66 9.10 7.64
CA SER A 89 30.08 8.27 6.57
C SER A 89 28.55 8.34 6.61
N SER A 90 27.91 8.02 5.49
CA SER A 90 26.46 7.99 5.36
C SER A 90 26.03 6.85 4.45
N GLY A 91 24.79 6.39 4.60
CA GLY A 91 24.20 5.40 3.71
C GLY A 91 22.70 5.61 3.53
N ILE A 92 22.15 4.95 2.52
CA ILE A 92 20.72 4.94 2.22
C ILE A 92 20.25 3.50 1.98
N ALA A 93 18.97 3.25 2.21
CA ALA A 93 18.29 2.01 1.88
C ALA A 93 16.83 2.27 1.52
N SER A 94 16.13 1.24 1.02
CA SER A 94 14.73 1.37 0.66
C SER A 94 13.81 1.37 1.88
N LEU A 95 12.69 2.09 1.75
CA LEU A 95 11.54 2.01 2.64
C LEU A 95 10.35 1.48 1.83
N THR A 96 9.66 0.48 2.36
CA THR A 96 8.37 0.00 1.82
C THR A 96 7.26 0.27 2.81
N VAL A 97 6.26 1.07 2.41
CA VAL A 97 5.05 1.32 3.19
C VAL A 97 3.88 0.56 2.58
N VAL A 98 3.25 -0.31 3.37
CA VAL A 98 2.14 -1.18 2.93
C VAL A 98 0.83 -0.79 3.60
N TYR A 99 -0.30 -1.27 3.07
CA TYR A 99 -1.59 -1.22 3.79
C TYR A 99 -1.60 -2.17 4.98
N GLY A 100 -2.41 -1.85 5.98
CA GLY A 100 -2.66 -2.69 7.14
C GLY A 100 -3.81 -3.66 6.91
N THR A 101 -4.00 -4.55 7.88
CA THR A 101 -5.15 -5.45 7.93
C THR A 101 -6.35 -4.71 8.50
N CYS A 102 -7.47 -4.74 7.79
CA CYS A 102 -8.72 -4.17 8.30
C CYS A 102 -9.24 -4.98 9.50
N THR A 103 -9.60 -4.28 10.58
CA THR A 103 -10.15 -4.88 11.81
C THR A 103 -11.66 -4.69 11.94
N GLY A 104 -12.25 -3.85 11.10
CA GLY A 104 -13.69 -3.62 11.01
C GLY A 104 -14.45 -4.70 10.21
N PRO A 105 -15.59 -4.36 9.58
CA PRO A 105 -16.48 -5.34 8.93
C PRO A 105 -15.90 -6.00 7.66
N ASN A 106 -14.76 -5.50 7.14
CA ASN A 106 -14.20 -5.90 5.84
C ASN A 106 -12.78 -6.52 5.92
N PRO A 107 -12.50 -7.54 6.76
CA PRO A 107 -11.17 -8.17 6.84
C PRO A 107 -10.93 -9.19 5.70
N PRO A 108 -9.69 -9.35 5.19
CA PRO A 108 -8.45 -8.67 5.56
C PRO A 108 -8.23 -7.26 4.96
N GLY A 109 -9.21 -6.69 4.24
CA GLY A 109 -8.99 -5.51 3.40
C GLY A 109 -8.15 -5.85 2.16
N GLY A 110 -8.08 -4.92 1.20
CA GLY A 110 -7.34 -5.13 -0.05
C GLY A 110 -7.96 -6.18 -0.98
N VAL A 111 -9.24 -6.50 -0.79
CA VAL A 111 -10.02 -7.43 -1.61
C VAL A 111 -11.30 -6.77 -2.08
N ILE A 112 -11.90 -7.31 -3.14
CA ILE A 112 -13.25 -6.91 -3.54
C ILE A 112 -14.26 -7.35 -2.47
N LEU A 113 -15.26 -6.50 -2.21
CA LEU A 113 -16.31 -6.75 -1.22
C LEU A 113 -17.63 -7.10 -1.92
N PRO A 114 -18.56 -7.77 -1.22
CA PRO A 114 -19.91 -8.02 -1.72
C PRO A 114 -20.58 -6.75 -2.27
N PRO A 115 -21.37 -6.84 -3.35
CA PRO A 115 -21.97 -8.07 -3.90
C PRO A 115 -21.11 -8.84 -4.91
N ILE A 116 -19.88 -8.39 -5.19
CA ILE A 116 -18.96 -9.15 -6.06
C ILE A 116 -18.21 -10.17 -5.19
N ASN A 117 -18.29 -11.44 -5.57
CA ASN A 117 -17.60 -12.53 -4.92
C ASN A 117 -16.12 -12.49 -5.29
N THR A 118 -15.26 -12.65 -4.29
CA THR A 118 -13.80 -12.67 -4.45
C THR A 118 -13.29 -13.85 -5.28
N ASP A 119 -14.07 -14.93 -5.38
CA ASP A 119 -13.77 -16.11 -6.21
C ASP A 119 -14.10 -15.92 -7.70
N GLY A 120 -14.67 -14.77 -8.08
CA GLY A 120 -15.05 -14.44 -9.46
C GLY A 120 -16.33 -15.11 -9.95
N SER A 121 -17.12 -15.74 -9.08
CA SER A 121 -18.37 -16.44 -9.43
C SER A 121 -19.57 -15.52 -9.66
N SER A 122 -19.43 -14.20 -9.49
CA SER A 122 -20.57 -13.29 -9.60
C SER A 122 -21.07 -13.12 -11.04
N VAL A 123 -22.36 -13.35 -11.22
CA VAL A 123 -23.12 -13.14 -12.45
C VAL A 123 -24.20 -12.11 -12.20
N PHE A 124 -24.10 -10.98 -12.89
CA PHE A 124 -25.07 -9.88 -12.84
C PHE A 124 -25.93 -9.86 -14.10
N LYS A 125 -27.15 -9.32 -13.98
CA LYS A 125 -28.03 -9.14 -15.14
C LYS A 125 -27.56 -7.95 -15.99
N SER A 126 -27.44 -8.12 -17.31
CA SER A 126 -27.32 -7.00 -18.25
C SER A 126 -28.66 -6.25 -18.31
N ASN A 127 -28.68 -4.97 -17.98
CA ASN A 127 -29.86 -4.15 -18.22
C ASN A 127 -29.53 -2.66 -18.34
N ASN A 128 -30.54 -1.87 -18.71
CA ASN A 128 -30.37 -0.46 -19.07
C ASN A 128 -30.19 0.49 -17.86
N ASP A 129 -30.66 0.09 -16.68
CA ASP A 129 -30.77 0.97 -15.50
C ASP A 129 -30.07 0.42 -14.24
N ARG A 130 -29.23 -0.63 -14.33
CA ARG A 130 -28.45 -1.09 -13.15
C ARG A 130 -26.96 -0.83 -13.26
N THR A 131 -26.40 -0.57 -12.09
CA THR A 131 -24.98 -0.53 -11.83
C THR A 131 -24.58 -1.69 -10.91
N ILE A 132 -23.34 -2.17 -11.04
CA ILE A 132 -22.72 -3.09 -10.09
C ILE A 132 -21.92 -2.24 -9.11
N PRO A 133 -22.23 -2.24 -7.82
CA PRO A 133 -21.43 -1.51 -6.85
C PRO A 133 -20.12 -2.27 -6.62
N VAL A 134 -19.04 -1.75 -7.21
CA VAL A 134 -17.67 -2.25 -7.00
C VAL A 134 -17.17 -1.66 -5.69
N LYS A 135 -16.95 -2.51 -4.68
CA LYS A 135 -16.61 -2.08 -3.32
C LYS A 135 -15.28 -2.66 -2.86
N PHE A 136 -14.47 -1.87 -2.18
CA PHE A 136 -13.28 -2.37 -1.49
C PHE A 136 -12.90 -1.48 -0.31
N THR A 137 -12.10 -2.02 0.61
CA THR A 137 -11.50 -1.23 1.71
C THR A 137 -10.00 -1.44 1.73
N VAL A 138 -9.23 -0.40 2.01
CA VAL A 138 -7.81 -0.47 2.42
C VAL A 138 -7.68 0.20 3.78
N CYS A 139 -6.81 -0.33 4.64
CA CYS A 139 -6.73 0.10 6.04
C CYS A 139 -5.33 0.56 6.46
N ASP A 140 -5.29 1.39 7.50
CA ASP A 140 -4.06 1.84 8.17
C ASP A 140 -3.52 0.78 9.16
N ALA A 141 -2.43 1.11 9.85
CA ALA A 141 -1.80 0.24 10.85
C ALA A 141 -2.68 -0.10 12.07
N ASN A 142 -3.72 0.70 12.33
CA ASN A 142 -4.69 0.46 13.39
C ASN A 142 -5.91 -0.34 12.91
N GLY A 143 -5.97 -0.65 11.61
CA GLY A 143 -7.07 -1.36 10.98
C GLY A 143 -8.25 -0.48 10.59
N ASN A 144 -8.09 0.84 10.63
CA ASN A 144 -9.14 1.79 10.21
C ASN A 144 -9.16 1.94 8.69
N PRO A 145 -10.34 2.03 8.06
CA PRO A 145 -10.47 2.36 6.64
C PRO A 145 -9.81 3.69 6.27
N ILE A 146 -9.08 3.71 5.17
CA ILE A 146 -8.43 4.91 4.63
C ILE A 146 -9.36 5.60 3.64
N SER A 147 -9.80 6.81 3.99
CA SER A 147 -10.64 7.67 3.14
C SER A 147 -9.86 8.69 2.31
N ASP A 148 -8.56 8.88 2.56
CA ASP A 148 -7.71 9.79 1.76
C ASP A 148 -7.41 9.16 0.38
N PRO A 149 -7.89 9.75 -0.73
CA PRO A 149 -7.61 9.24 -2.08
C PRO A 149 -6.11 9.24 -2.41
N ASN A 150 -5.30 10.09 -1.78
CA ASN A 150 -3.84 10.13 -1.99
C ASN A 150 -3.10 8.94 -1.40
N ALA A 151 -3.67 8.35 -0.35
CA ALA A 151 -3.18 7.14 0.26
C ALA A 151 -3.73 5.89 -0.42
N ALA A 152 -4.96 5.93 -0.96
CA ALA A 152 -5.61 4.77 -1.58
C ALA A 152 -5.21 4.56 -3.05
N PHE A 153 -5.08 5.63 -3.85
CA PHE A 153 -4.93 5.54 -5.31
C PHE A 153 -3.60 6.08 -5.82
N LEU A 154 -3.07 5.44 -6.86
CA LEU A 154 -1.76 5.77 -7.44
C LEU A 154 -1.59 7.26 -7.78
N ASN A 155 -2.57 7.82 -8.50
CA ASN A 155 -2.54 9.18 -9.04
C ASN A 155 -3.08 10.26 -8.08
N GLY A 156 -3.39 9.92 -6.83
CA GLY A 156 -3.84 10.89 -5.84
C GLY A 156 -5.28 11.36 -5.95
N CYS A 157 -5.97 11.05 -7.06
CA CYS A 157 -7.38 11.36 -7.23
C CYS A 157 -8.13 10.25 -7.96
N CYS A 158 -9.44 10.22 -7.70
CA CYS A 158 -10.48 9.64 -8.55
C CYS A 158 -10.17 8.25 -9.10
N GLY A 159 -9.80 7.29 -8.23
CA GLY A 159 -9.49 5.93 -8.67
C GLY A 159 -10.44 5.42 -9.74
N SER A 160 -9.91 4.69 -10.70
CA SER A 160 -10.68 4.10 -11.79
C SER A 160 -10.50 2.58 -11.82
N ILE A 161 -11.38 1.92 -12.56
CA ILE A 161 -11.23 0.52 -12.93
C ILE A 161 -10.65 0.42 -14.35
N THR A 162 -9.73 -0.51 -14.55
CA THR A 162 -9.19 -0.86 -15.87
C THR A 162 -9.70 -2.26 -16.25
N MET A 163 -10.28 -2.40 -17.44
CA MET A 163 -10.63 -3.72 -17.97
C MET A 163 -9.37 -4.43 -18.47
N LEU A 164 -9.10 -5.63 -17.97
CA LEU A 164 -7.97 -6.45 -18.38
C LEU A 164 -8.37 -7.44 -19.48
N THR A 165 -9.47 -8.17 -19.28
CA THR A 165 -9.92 -9.22 -20.20
C THR A 165 -11.43 -9.21 -20.37
N ARG A 166 -11.88 -9.70 -21.52
CA ARG A 166 -13.27 -9.98 -21.85
C ARG A 166 -13.33 -11.32 -22.57
N THR A 167 -13.95 -12.32 -21.95
CA THR A 167 -14.05 -13.68 -22.47
C THR A 167 -15.51 -14.07 -22.68
N ARG A 168 -15.79 -14.79 -23.78
CA ARG A 168 -17.14 -15.31 -24.05
C ARG A 168 -17.37 -16.56 -23.20
N GLY A 169 -18.50 -16.63 -22.51
CA GLY A 169 -18.89 -17.77 -21.68
C GLY A 169 -19.28 -17.35 -20.27
N THR A 170 -20.57 -17.55 -19.96
CA THR A 170 -21.14 -17.41 -18.62
C THR A 170 -22.07 -18.60 -18.42
N VAL A 171 -21.61 -19.63 -17.73
CA VAL A 171 -22.34 -20.90 -17.58
C VAL A 171 -23.40 -20.86 -16.48
N ASP A 172 -23.31 -19.88 -15.58
CA ASP A 172 -24.17 -19.80 -14.40
C ASP A 172 -25.38 -18.86 -14.58
N ASN A 173 -26.34 -18.96 -13.65
CA ASN A 173 -27.50 -18.06 -13.59
C ASN A 173 -27.14 -16.77 -12.84
N VAL A 174 -27.92 -15.70 -13.07
CA VAL A 174 -27.78 -14.44 -12.31
C VAL A 174 -27.86 -14.76 -10.81
N ASN A 175 -26.81 -14.40 -10.06
CA ASN A 175 -26.65 -14.76 -8.65
C ASN A 175 -26.29 -13.54 -7.77
N ALA A 176 -26.22 -12.35 -8.36
CA ALA A 176 -25.97 -11.10 -7.65
C ALA A 176 -26.84 -9.97 -8.20
N ASP A 177 -27.28 -9.10 -7.28
CA ASP A 177 -28.12 -7.95 -7.60
C ASP A 177 -27.27 -6.68 -7.79
N GLY A 178 -27.47 -5.99 -8.91
CA GLY A 178 -27.03 -4.61 -9.11
C GLY A 178 -28.00 -3.59 -8.51
N THR A 179 -27.59 -2.33 -8.39
CA THR A 179 -28.39 -1.21 -7.87
C THR A 179 -28.84 -0.30 -9.01
N THR A 180 -29.71 0.69 -8.76
CA THR A 180 -30.13 1.71 -9.75
C THR A 180 -29.43 3.05 -9.54
N ASP A 181 -28.24 3.01 -8.94
CA ASP A 181 -27.50 4.22 -8.57
C ASP A 181 -26.93 4.92 -9.81
N ILE A 182 -26.69 6.24 -9.70
CA ILE A 182 -26.08 7.04 -10.76
C ILE A 182 -24.69 6.45 -11.07
N PRO A 183 -24.38 6.20 -12.35
CA PRO A 183 -23.05 5.79 -12.77
C PRO A 183 -21.95 6.73 -12.27
N ASP A 184 -20.93 6.16 -11.64
CA ASP A 184 -19.81 6.95 -11.16
C ASP A 184 -18.79 7.19 -12.27
N VAL A 185 -18.12 8.35 -12.21
CA VAL A 185 -16.94 8.66 -13.03
C VAL A 185 -15.63 8.36 -12.29
N ALA A 186 -15.71 8.09 -10.98
CA ALA A 186 -14.58 7.84 -10.09
C ALA A 186 -15.04 7.13 -8.80
N PHE A 187 -14.14 6.40 -8.12
CA PHE A 187 -14.42 5.89 -6.78
C PHE A 187 -14.72 7.04 -5.80
N HIS A 188 -15.75 6.85 -4.98
CA HIS A 188 -16.09 7.72 -3.86
C HIS A 188 -16.11 6.92 -2.54
N PHE A 189 -15.87 7.57 -1.41
CA PHE A 189 -15.82 6.90 -0.11
C PHE A 189 -17.20 6.91 0.55
N VAL A 190 -17.71 5.73 0.93
CA VAL A 190 -19.03 5.52 1.52
C VAL A 190 -18.88 4.80 2.86
N GLY A 191 -19.01 5.55 3.96
CA GLY A 191 -18.92 5.00 5.31
C GLY A 191 -17.52 4.46 5.64
N ASP A 192 -17.24 3.23 5.23
CA ASP A 192 -16.05 2.43 5.54
C ASP A 192 -15.39 1.78 4.32
N HIS A 193 -15.90 2.03 3.10
CA HIS A 193 -15.37 1.46 1.87
C HIS A 193 -15.36 2.48 0.73
N TRP A 194 -14.52 2.21 -0.26
CA TRP A 194 -14.56 2.86 -1.56
C TRP A 194 -15.57 2.15 -2.44
N GLN A 195 -16.43 2.93 -3.12
CA GLN A 195 -17.46 2.43 -4.02
C GLN A 195 -17.35 3.08 -5.41
N PHE A 196 -17.58 2.28 -6.45
CA PHE A 196 -17.76 2.72 -7.83
C PHE A 196 -18.93 1.96 -8.46
N ASN A 197 -19.94 2.67 -8.93
CA ASN A 197 -21.12 2.10 -9.56
C ASN A 197 -20.87 1.86 -11.06
N LEU A 198 -20.51 0.62 -11.40
CA LEU A 198 -20.20 0.19 -12.76
C LEU A 198 -21.48 -0.07 -13.58
N VAL A 199 -21.69 0.70 -14.65
CA VAL A 199 -22.84 0.52 -15.57
C VAL A 199 -22.79 -0.83 -16.27
N THR A 200 -23.85 -1.64 -16.15
CA THR A 200 -23.92 -2.95 -16.83
C THR A 200 -24.31 -2.85 -18.30
N LYS A 201 -24.97 -1.75 -18.72
CA LYS A 201 -25.33 -1.50 -20.12
C LYS A 201 -24.14 -1.57 -21.10
N ASN A 202 -22.95 -1.21 -20.63
CA ASN A 202 -21.73 -1.24 -21.44
C ASN A 202 -21.05 -2.63 -21.44
N LEU A 203 -21.67 -3.62 -20.80
CA LEU A 203 -21.20 -5.00 -20.71
C LEU A 203 -22.16 -5.91 -21.49
N ASP A 204 -21.60 -6.71 -22.38
CA ASP A 204 -22.34 -7.61 -23.25
C ASP A 204 -22.79 -8.85 -22.48
N ALA A 205 -24.06 -9.23 -22.65
CA ALA A 205 -24.57 -10.47 -22.11
C ALA A 205 -23.84 -11.70 -22.69
N GLY A 206 -23.57 -12.69 -21.84
CA GLY A 206 -22.82 -13.90 -22.16
C GLY A 206 -21.29 -13.75 -22.09
N PHE A 207 -20.79 -12.66 -21.50
CA PHE A 207 -19.37 -12.40 -21.32
C PHE A 207 -18.99 -12.30 -19.85
N THR A 208 -17.74 -12.71 -19.59
CA THR A 208 -17.06 -12.56 -18.31
C THR A 208 -15.93 -11.54 -18.47
N TYR A 209 -15.84 -10.62 -17.51
CA TYR A 209 -14.92 -9.49 -17.52
C TYR A 209 -14.03 -9.54 -16.30
N THR A 210 -12.73 -9.37 -16.48
CA THR A 210 -11.79 -9.14 -15.36
C THR A 210 -11.37 -7.68 -15.35
N PHE A 211 -11.54 -7.04 -14.21
CA PHE A 211 -11.16 -5.65 -13.95
C PHE A 211 -10.04 -5.56 -12.93
N GLN A 212 -9.31 -4.45 -12.97
CA GLN A 212 -8.27 -4.10 -12.00
C GLN A 212 -8.48 -2.70 -11.43
N ILE A 213 -8.34 -2.58 -10.11
CA ILE A 213 -8.26 -1.33 -9.36
C ILE A 213 -6.79 -1.12 -9.02
N ASN A 214 -6.18 -0.07 -9.55
CA ASN A 214 -4.79 0.29 -9.23
C ASN A 214 -4.75 1.08 -7.93
N LEU A 215 -4.13 0.52 -6.90
CA LEU A 215 -3.95 1.17 -5.61
C LEU A 215 -2.62 1.92 -5.58
N LYS A 216 -2.43 2.76 -4.56
CA LYS A 216 -1.12 3.39 -4.29
C LYS A 216 -0.01 2.34 -4.12
N PHE A 217 -0.33 1.24 -3.46
CA PHE A 217 0.55 0.09 -3.29
C PHE A 217 -0.20 -1.21 -3.62
N GLY A 218 0.15 -1.84 -4.75
CA GLY A 218 -0.52 -3.04 -5.25
C GLY A 218 -1.77 -2.75 -6.09
N ALA A 219 -2.59 -3.78 -6.30
CA ALA A 219 -3.82 -3.69 -7.08
C ALA A 219 -4.83 -4.74 -6.59
N ILE A 220 -6.12 -4.48 -6.83
CA ILE A 220 -7.21 -5.44 -6.60
C ILE A 220 -7.75 -5.87 -7.97
N GLN A 221 -7.80 -7.17 -8.22
CA GLN A 221 -8.48 -7.71 -9.40
C GLN A 221 -9.80 -8.36 -8.99
N PHE A 222 -10.82 -8.19 -9.83
CA PHE A 222 -12.12 -8.82 -9.62
C PHE A 222 -12.74 -9.21 -10.97
N THR A 223 -13.60 -10.22 -10.93
CA THR A 223 -14.26 -10.75 -12.12
C THR A 223 -15.77 -10.64 -11.95
N VAL A 224 -16.44 -10.21 -13.02
CA VAL A 224 -17.90 -10.18 -13.11
C VAL A 224 -18.34 -10.78 -14.44
N ALA A 225 -19.34 -11.65 -14.40
CA ALA A 225 -20.01 -12.12 -15.58
C ALA A 225 -21.36 -11.42 -15.75
N VAL A 226 -21.80 -11.28 -17.00
CA VAL A 226 -23.03 -10.57 -17.34
C VAL A 226 -23.94 -11.47 -18.19
N LYS A 227 -25.22 -11.54 -17.83
CA LYS A 227 -26.23 -12.37 -18.52
C LYS A 227 -27.51 -11.61 -18.83
#